data_AF-K0KL47-F1
#
_entry.id   AF-K0KL47-F1
#
_cell.length_a   1.000
_cell.length_b   1.000
_cell.length_c   1.000
_cell.angle_alpha   90.00
_cell.angle_beta   90.00
_cell.angle_gamma   90.00
#
_symmetry.space_group_name_H-M   'P 1'
#
loop_
_entity.id
_entity.type
_entity.pdbx_description
1 polymer ?
#
loop_
_entity_poly.entity_id
_entity_poly.type
_entity_poly.pdbx_seq_one_letter_code
_entity_poly.pdbx_strand_id
1 'polypeptide(L)'
;MSIVINTEEELQNVLDQPELVIQIIFINPERHPNTEEKNEDFERIAASYGPDHYHHRFYKVYTDSGIYPGDALLYLHHHKRNFFDQYDIYLAVFQNRKVITLADIDGGDMLHGQ
;
A
#
# COMPACT_ATOMS: atom_id res chain seq x y z
N MET A 1 -11.72 -0.86 7.20
CA MET A 1 -11.96 -1.32 5.81
C MET A 1 -11.15 -0.42 4.88
N SER A 2 -10.41 -1.00 3.95
CA SER A 2 -9.54 -0.24 3.05
C SER A 2 -10.30 0.39 1.87
N ILE A 3 -9.71 1.42 1.27
CA ILE A 3 -10.25 2.10 0.08
C ILE A 3 -9.44 1.70 -1.14
N VAL A 4 -10.11 1.34 -2.23
CA VAL A 4 -9.45 1.02 -3.51
C VAL A 4 -9.07 2.30 -4.24
N ILE A 5 -7.82 2.36 -4.69
CA ILE A 5 -7.30 3.39 -5.60
C ILE A 5 -7.24 2.76 -7.00
N ASN A 6 -7.90 3.40 -7.97
CA ASN A 6 -8.01 2.92 -9.36
C ASN A 6 -7.31 3.84 -10.35
N THR A 7 -6.93 5.06 -9.94
CA THR A 7 -6.27 6.04 -10.81
C THR A 7 -5.02 6.65 -10.16
N GLU A 8 -4.08 7.10 -10.99
CA GLU A 8 -2.91 7.84 -10.51
C GLU A 8 -3.32 9.14 -9.80
N GLU A 9 -4.39 9.80 -10.24
CA GLU A 9 -4.91 11.01 -9.59
C GLU A 9 -5.39 10.73 -8.16
N GLU A 10 -6.13 9.64 -7.95
CA GLU A 10 -6.53 9.18 -6.60
C GLU A 10 -5.31 8.86 -5.74
N LEU A 11 -4.29 8.21 -6.30
CA LEU A 11 -3.04 7.93 -5.59
C LEU A 11 -2.37 9.22 -5.13
N GLN A 12 -2.23 10.21 -6.00
CA GLN A 12 -1.62 11.51 -5.67
C GLN A 12 -2.43 12.25 -4.61
N ASN A 13 -3.75 12.30 -4.76
CA ASN A 13 -4.67 12.91 -3.79
C ASN A 13 -4.59 12.25 -2.41
N VAL A 14 -4.37 10.94 -2.35
CA VAL A 14 -4.11 10.23 -1.09
C VAL A 14 -2.76 10.64 -0.52
N LEU A 15 -1.69 10.60 -1.30
CA LEU A 15 -0.32 10.88 -0.84
C LEU A 15 -0.10 12.34 -0.40
N ASP A 16 -0.91 13.27 -0.88
CA ASP A 16 -0.84 14.68 -0.48
C ASP A 16 -1.59 15.00 0.82
N GLN A 17 -2.27 14.04 1.47
CA GLN A 17 -2.95 14.28 2.74
C GLN A 17 -1.92 14.48 3.88
N PRO A 18 -1.75 15.70 4.40
CA PRO A 18 -0.83 15.94 5.50
C PRO A 18 -1.36 15.32 6.80
N GLU A 19 -0.47 15.02 7.75
CA GLU A 19 -0.82 14.55 9.12
C GLU A 19 -1.46 13.15 9.22
N LEU A 20 -1.63 12.46 8.10
CA LEU A 20 -2.09 11.07 8.05
C LEU A 20 -0.93 10.11 7.81
N VAL A 21 -0.99 8.97 8.49
CA VAL A 21 -0.24 7.77 8.15
C VAL A 21 -1.09 7.00 7.14
N ILE A 22 -0.55 6.85 5.94
CA ILE A 22 -1.20 6.22 4.80
C ILE A 22 -0.51 4.87 4.59
N GLN A 23 -1.28 3.79 4.67
CA GLN A 23 -0.81 2.45 4.31
C GLN A 23 -1.44 2.05 2.99
N ILE A 24 -0.63 1.72 2.00
CA ILE A 24 -1.08 1.25 0.70
C ILE A 24 -0.50 -0.15 0.46
N ILE A 25 -1.39 -1.13 0.27
CA ILE A 25 -1.01 -2.43 -0.26
C ILE A 25 -1.19 -2.42 -1.79
N PHE A 26 -0.16 -2.84 -2.51
CA PHE A 26 -0.20 -3.06 -3.96
C PHE A 26 -0.24 -4.56 -4.20
N ILE A 27 -1.21 -5.01 -4.99
CA ILE A 27 -1.54 -6.42 -5.14
C ILE A 27 -1.60 -6.75 -6.63
N ASN A 28 -0.84 -7.75 -7.07
CA ASN A 28 -0.99 -8.33 -8.39
C ASN A 28 -1.95 -9.54 -8.32
N PRO A 29 -3.19 -9.43 -8.85
CA PRO A 29 -4.18 -10.51 -8.74
C PRO A 29 -3.81 -11.77 -9.55
N GLU A 30 -2.95 -11.66 -10.56
CA GLU A 30 -2.68 -12.75 -11.51
C GLU A 30 -1.42 -13.56 -11.17
N ARG A 31 -0.54 -13.04 -10.30
CA ARG A 31 0.79 -13.62 -10.12
C ARG A 31 0.97 -14.52 -8.91
N HIS A 32 0.15 -14.39 -7.86
CA HIS A 32 0.37 -15.12 -6.62
C HIS A 32 -0.85 -15.96 -6.20
N PRO A 33 -0.68 -17.26 -5.84
CA PRO A 33 -1.78 -18.14 -5.44
C PRO A 33 -2.50 -17.71 -4.15
N ASN A 34 -1.83 -16.94 -3.28
CA ASN A 34 -2.37 -16.51 -1.97
C ASN A 34 -2.80 -15.04 -1.92
N THR A 35 -3.02 -14.40 -3.07
CA THR A 35 -3.42 -12.99 -3.13
C THR A 35 -4.69 -12.69 -2.33
N GLU A 36 -5.67 -13.61 -2.35
CA GLU A 36 -6.93 -13.45 -1.62
C GLU A 36 -6.72 -13.43 -0.10
N GLU A 37 -5.96 -14.39 0.44
CA GLU A 37 -5.62 -14.48 1.87
C GLU A 37 -4.90 -13.21 2.36
N LYS A 38 -3.94 -12.71 1.56
CA LYS A 38 -3.16 -11.52 1.90
C LYS A 38 -4.02 -10.25 1.89
N ASN A 39 -4.95 -10.15 0.94
CA ASN A 39 -5.94 -9.08 0.92
C ASN A 39 -6.87 -9.15 2.14
N GLU A 40 -7.34 -10.34 2.52
CA GLU A 40 -8.16 -10.53 3.72
C GLU A 40 -7.43 -10.16 5.01
N ASP A 41 -6.16 -10.55 5.15
CA ASP A 41 -5.33 -10.16 6.29
C ASP A 41 -5.15 -8.64 6.37
N PHE A 42 -4.91 -7.98 5.24
CA PHE A 42 -4.82 -6.53 5.19
C PHE A 42 -6.14 -5.86 5.58
N GLU A 43 -7.28 -6.37 5.11
CA GLU A 43 -8.60 -5.86 5.52
C GLU A 43 -8.87 -6.08 7.01
N ARG A 44 -8.42 -7.20 7.57
CA ARG A 44 -8.52 -7.49 9.00
C ARG A 44 -7.71 -6.50 9.83
N ILE A 45 -6.49 -6.17 9.39
CA ILE A 45 -5.66 -5.12 10.01
C ILE A 45 -6.36 -3.75 9.86
N ALA A 46 -6.83 -3.39 8.67
CA ALA A 46 -7.52 -2.13 8.43
C ALA A 46 -8.83 -2.01 9.24
N ALA A 47 -9.46 -3.12 9.60
CA ALA A 47 -10.65 -3.14 10.46
C ALA A 47 -10.29 -3.04 11.95
N SER A 48 -9.15 -3.57 12.39
CA SER A 48 -8.76 -3.59 13.80
C SER A 48 -8.33 -2.22 14.35
N TYR A 49 -7.87 -1.31 13.48
CA TYR A 49 -7.52 0.07 13.88
C TYR A 49 -8.74 0.88 14.36
N GLY A 50 -9.97 0.47 14.01
CA GLY A 50 -11.19 1.09 14.52
C GLY A 50 -11.36 2.58 14.16
N PRO A 51 -12.43 3.22 14.65
CA PRO A 51 -12.73 4.63 14.35
C PRO A 51 -11.80 5.62 15.05
N ASP A 52 -11.14 5.24 16.14
CA ASP A 52 -10.32 6.13 16.98
C ASP A 52 -8.96 6.48 16.35
N HIS A 53 -8.51 5.72 15.35
CA HIS A 53 -7.28 5.99 14.62
C HIS A 53 -7.54 6.89 13.40
N TYR A 54 -8.07 8.09 13.65
CA TYR A 54 -8.36 9.08 12.60
C TYR A 54 -7.13 9.48 11.77
N HIS A 55 -5.93 9.28 12.33
CA HIS A 55 -4.66 9.56 11.67
C HIS A 55 -4.11 8.41 10.82
N HIS A 56 -4.74 7.23 10.82
CA HIS A 56 -4.35 6.11 9.96
C HIS A 56 -5.39 5.90 8.86
N ARG A 57 -4.91 5.73 7.63
CA ARG A 57 -5.73 5.40 6.46
C ARG A 57 -5.14 4.23 5.72
N PHE A 58 -6.01 3.31 5.30
CA PHE A 58 -5.65 2.08 4.62
C PHE A 58 -6.22 2.12 3.21
N TYR A 59 -5.37 1.89 2.23
CA TYR A 59 -5.70 1.86 0.82
C TYR A 59 -5.15 0.60 0.18
N LYS A 60 -5.75 0.22 -0.95
CA LYS A 60 -5.25 -0.85 -1.80
C LYS A 60 -5.24 -0.43 -3.25
N VAL A 61 -4.26 -0.95 -3.98
CA VAL A 61 -4.09 -0.79 -5.41
C VAL A 61 -3.97 -2.20 -5.98
N TYR A 62 -4.80 -2.52 -6.96
CA TYR A 62 -4.59 -3.71 -7.79
C TYR A 62 -3.75 -3.30 -8.99
N THR A 63 -2.61 -3.95 -9.22
CA THR A 63 -1.62 -3.49 -10.21
C THR A 63 -2.07 -3.68 -11.66
N ASP A 64 -3.14 -4.45 -11.88
CA ASP A 64 -3.85 -4.56 -13.17
C ASP A 64 -4.51 -3.23 -13.58
N SER A 65 -4.73 -2.31 -12.64
CA SER A 65 -5.12 -0.91 -12.92
C SER A 65 -4.02 -0.09 -13.62
N GLY A 66 -2.81 -0.63 -13.73
CA GLY A 66 -1.65 0.06 -14.31
C GLY A 66 -0.92 0.99 -13.32
N ILE A 67 -1.31 0.98 -12.04
CA ILE A 67 -0.65 1.71 -10.96
C ILE A 67 0.25 0.76 -10.18
N TYR A 68 1.51 1.13 -10.02
CA TYR A 68 2.53 0.33 -9.38
C TYR A 68 3.14 1.05 -8.18
N PRO A 69 3.77 0.33 -7.24
CA PRO A 69 4.46 0.95 -6.11
C PRO A 69 5.48 2.02 -6.52
N GLY A 70 6.12 1.82 -7.67
CA GLY A 70 7.07 2.76 -8.24
C GLY A 70 6.47 4.13 -8.56
N ASP A 71 5.18 4.22 -8.89
CA ASP A 71 4.51 5.47 -9.23
C ASP A 71 4.27 6.32 -7.96
N ALA A 72 3.91 5.69 -6.84
CA ALA A 72 3.81 6.34 -5.54
C ALA A 72 5.16 6.91 -5.07
N LEU A 73 6.24 6.15 -5.28
CA LEU A 73 7.58 6.59 -4.94
C LEU A 73 8.09 7.71 -5.84
N LEU A 74 7.86 7.61 -7.16
CA LEU A 74 8.23 8.64 -8.11
C LEU A 74 7.52 9.96 -7.79
N TYR A 75 6.24 9.91 -7.42
CA TYR A 75 5.47 11.07 -6.99
C TYR A 75 6.10 11.78 -5.79
N LEU A 76 6.58 11.01 -4.81
CA LEU A 76 7.27 11.53 -3.63
C LEU A 76 8.77 11.80 -3.87
N HIS A 77 9.22 11.87 -5.13
CA HIS A 77 10.62 12.09 -5.53
C HIS A 77 11.62 11.01 -5.04
N HIS A 78 11.15 9.79 -4.76
CA HIS A 78 12.00 8.63 -4.53
C HIS A 78 12.32 7.94 -5.87
N HIS A 79 13.53 8.13 -6.39
CA HIS A 79 13.97 7.63 -7.72
C HIS A 79 14.15 6.09 -7.82
N LYS A 80 13.12 5.28 -7.54
CA LYS A 80 13.20 3.80 -7.58
C LYS A 80 12.01 3.13 -8.28
N ARG A 81 11.77 3.43 -9.56
CA ARG A 81 10.68 2.77 -10.32
C ARG A 81 10.93 1.28 -10.55
N ASN A 82 12.16 0.91 -10.93
CA ASN A 82 12.47 -0.41 -11.51
C ASN A 82 12.56 -1.58 -10.50
N PHE A 83 12.37 -1.34 -9.20
CA PHE A 83 12.58 -2.38 -8.18
C PHE A 83 11.31 -3.16 -7.83
N PHE A 84 10.13 -2.70 -8.25
CA PHE A 84 8.85 -3.18 -7.70
C PHE A 84 8.02 -4.03 -8.67
N ASP A 85 8.34 -4.05 -9.97
CA ASP A 85 7.66 -4.88 -10.98
C ASP A 85 7.86 -6.39 -10.78
N GLN A 86 8.76 -6.77 -9.87
CA GLN A 86 9.08 -8.14 -9.50
C GLN A 86 8.33 -8.66 -8.27
N TYR A 87 7.64 -7.78 -7.51
CA TYR A 87 6.90 -8.19 -6.32
C TYR A 87 5.43 -8.40 -6.63
N ASP A 88 4.89 -9.51 -6.15
CA ASP A 88 3.47 -9.82 -6.34
C ASP A 88 2.58 -9.07 -5.36
N ILE A 89 3.07 -8.83 -4.14
CA ILE A 89 2.38 -8.06 -3.11
C ILE A 89 3.38 -7.17 -2.37
N TYR A 90 3.05 -5.89 -2.27
CA TYR A 90 3.94 -4.89 -1.70
C TYR A 90 3.20 -3.95 -0.76
N LEU A 91 3.80 -3.65 0.39
CA LEU A 91 3.28 -2.70 1.37
C LEU A 91 4.16 -1.44 1.40
N ALA A 92 3.50 -0.28 1.26
CA ALA A 92 4.12 1.02 1.47
C ALA A 92 3.38 1.79 2.56
N VAL A 93 4.14 2.38 3.49
CA VAL A 93 3.61 3.26 4.52
C VAL A 93 4.21 4.64 4.35
N PHE A 94 3.34 5.65 4.31
CA PHE A 94 3.70 7.04 4.11
C PHE A 94 3.20 7.90 5.28
N GLN A 95 3.92 8.96 5.59
CA GLN A 95 3.46 10.03 6.47
C GLN A 95 4.12 11.34 6.04
N ASN A 96 3.36 12.44 6.01
CA ASN A 96 3.88 13.76 5.67
C ASN A 96 4.72 13.76 4.37
N ARG A 97 4.20 13.13 3.32
CA ARG A 97 4.83 12.99 1.98
C ARG A 97 6.20 12.33 2.02
N LYS A 98 6.45 11.50 3.03
CA LYS A 98 7.66 10.70 3.17
C LYS A 98 7.29 9.23 3.28
N VAL A 99 8.15 8.40 2.74
CA VAL A 99 8.08 6.96 2.90
C VAL A 99 8.66 6.57 4.25
N ILE A 100 7.87 5.90 5.08
CA ILE A 100 8.31 5.37 6.38
C ILE A 100 8.69 3.90 6.25
N THR A 101 7.86 3.10 5.58
CA THR A 101 8.06 1.67 5.44
C THR A 101 7.86 1.26 4.00
N LEU A 102 8.72 0.35 3.54
CA LEU A 102 8.63 -0.33 2.26
C LEU A 102 8.95 -1.80 2.50
N ALA A 103 7.97 -2.67 2.26
CA ALA A 103 8.11 -4.09 2.51
C ALA A 103 7.55 -4.89 1.34
N ASP A 104 8.38 -5.81 0.83
CA ASP A 104 7.89 -6.96 0.10
C ASP A 104 7.22 -7.92 1.11
N ILE A 105 5.96 -8.25 0.88
CA ILE A 105 5.17 -9.11 1.78
C ILE A 105 4.81 -10.46 1.15
N ASP A 106 5.45 -10.76 0.01
CA ASP A 106 5.41 -12.02 -0.72
C ASP A 106 6.07 -13.15 0.10
N GLY A 107 7.16 -12.85 0.81
CA GLY A 107 7.96 -13.83 1.57
C GLY A 107 7.94 -13.67 3.10
N GLY A 108 6.93 -14.23 3.77
CA GLY A 108 6.98 -14.54 5.21
C GLY A 108 6.71 -13.39 6.19
N ASP A 109 5.84 -13.66 7.17
CA ASP A 109 5.49 -12.88 8.37
C ASP A 109 5.25 -11.36 8.19
N MET A 110 3.98 -11.00 7.96
CA MET A 110 3.46 -9.64 8.11
C MET A 110 3.36 -9.16 9.59
N LEU A 111 3.95 -9.86 10.55
CA LEU A 111 3.54 -9.80 11.96
C LEU A 111 4.65 -9.46 12.96
N HIS A 112 5.59 -8.55 12.69
CA HIS A 112 6.42 -7.99 13.78
C HIS A 112 6.81 -6.53 13.55
N GLY A 113 5.84 -5.63 13.70
CA GLY A 113 6.08 -4.22 13.99
C GLY A 113 5.44 -3.89 15.34
N GLN A 114 6.26 -3.88 16.39
CA GLN A 114 5.88 -3.47 17.75
C GLN A 114 5.47 -1.99 17.79
#